data_AF-A0A126QV86-F1
#
_entry.id   AF-A0A126QV86-F1
#
_cell.length_a   1.000
_cell.length_b   1.000
_cell.length_c   1.000
_cell.angle_alpha   90.00
_cell.angle_beta   90.00
_cell.angle_gamma   90.00
#
_symmetry.space_group_name_H-M   'P 1'
#
loop_
_entity.id
_entity.type
_entity.pdbx_description
1 polymer ?
#
loop_
_entity_poly.entity_id
_entity_poly.type
_entity_poly.pdbx_seq_one_letter_code
_entity_poly.pdbx_strand_id
1 'polypeptide(L)'
;MKQKPIPREELSEMFRLGAIRKMEEHEIFAIRQAEQPERSALFAELLTYTDIEWRYYDLALHYYADDMEYFENGLNEDLLLLTKTSELPPKLYAEYLREISPSARASEKITHSHLVALKKSITKVRDELR
;
A
#
# COMPACT_ATOMS: atom_id res chain seq x y z
N MET A 1 21.21 10.96 8.32
CA MET A 1 21.90 9.68 8.03
C MET A 1 21.40 9.21 6.67
N LYS A 2 22.27 8.96 5.69
CA LYS A 2 21.87 8.30 4.45
C LYS A 2 21.50 6.86 4.81
N GLN A 3 20.23 6.48 4.67
CA GLN A 3 19.83 5.08 4.84
C GLN A 3 20.63 4.25 3.84
N LYS A 4 21.17 3.11 4.30
CA LYS A 4 21.78 2.15 3.38
C LYS A 4 20.70 1.70 2.38
N PRO A 5 21.04 1.49 1.11
CA PRO A 5 20.10 0.91 0.15
C PRO A 5 19.62 -0.44 0.67
N ILE A 6 18.31 -0.65 0.70
CA ILE A 6 17.71 -1.94 1.03
C ILE A 6 17.81 -2.84 -0.22
N PRO A 7 18.30 -4.09 -0.10
CA PRO A 7 18.31 -5.05 -1.20
C PRO A 7 16.92 -5.30 -1.80
N ARG A 8 16.84 -5.63 -3.10
CA ARG A 8 15.57 -5.89 -3.79
C ARG A 8 14.78 -7.04 -3.14
N GLU A 9 15.46 -8.11 -2.76
CA GLU A 9 14.86 -9.26 -2.07
C GLU A 9 14.23 -8.87 -0.72
N GLU A 10 14.92 -8.02 0.06
CA GLU A 10 14.39 -7.50 1.32
C GLU A 10 13.18 -6.58 1.08
N LEU A 11 13.20 -5.75 0.03
CA LEU A 11 12.05 -4.93 -0.35
C LEU A 11 10.85 -5.79 -0.75
N SER A 12 11.09 -6.80 -1.58
CA SER A 12 10.08 -7.79 -2.00
C SER A 12 9.40 -8.44 -0.78
N GLU A 13 10.19 -8.96 0.16
CA GLU A 13 9.66 -9.57 1.39
C GLU A 13 8.90 -8.55 2.27
N MET A 14 9.41 -7.31 2.39
CA MET A 14 8.71 -6.25 3.12
C MET A 14 7.34 -5.94 2.52
N PHE A 15 7.22 -5.94 1.19
CA PHE A 15 5.97 -5.73 0.49
C PHE A 15 5.02 -6.92 0.64
N ARG A 16 5.52 -8.16 0.56
CA ARG A 16 4.73 -9.37 0.83
C ARG A 16 4.12 -9.36 2.22
N LEU A 17 4.94 -9.11 3.25
CA LEU A 17 4.47 -9.02 4.64
C LEU A 17 3.50 -7.85 4.84
N GLY A 18 3.72 -6.74 4.14
CA GLY A 18 2.80 -5.61 4.17
C GLY A 18 1.45 -5.92 3.51
N ALA A 19 1.43 -6.61 2.37
CA ALA A 19 0.21 -7.00 1.67
C ALA A 19 -0.66 -7.91 2.55
N ILE A 20 -0.06 -8.93 3.16
CA ILE A 20 -0.73 -9.82 4.13
C ILE A 20 -1.35 -8.99 5.26
N ARG A 21 -0.56 -8.09 5.85
CA ARG A 21 -1.04 -7.23 6.93
C ARG A 21 -2.19 -6.31 6.50
N LYS A 22 -2.17 -5.76 5.28
CA LYS A 22 -3.27 -4.91 4.78
C LYS A 22 -4.58 -5.69 4.66
N MET A 23 -4.52 -6.97 4.28
CA MET A 23 -5.69 -7.85 4.26
C MET A 23 -6.22 -8.07 5.69
N GLU A 24 -5.35 -8.36 6.65
CA GLU A 24 -5.75 -8.49 8.07
C GLU A 24 -6.34 -7.19 8.63
N GLU A 25 -5.73 -6.04 8.33
CA GLU A 25 -6.20 -4.72 8.74
C GLU A 25 -7.57 -4.40 8.12
N HIS A 26 -7.82 -4.81 6.88
CA HIS A 26 -9.13 -4.67 6.23
C HIS A 26 -10.21 -5.42 7.02
N GLU A 27 -9.97 -6.68 7.39
CA GLU A 27 -10.91 -7.44 8.22
C GLU A 27 -11.15 -6.78 9.58
N ILE A 28 -10.09 -6.28 10.23
CA ILE A 28 -10.20 -5.55 11.50
C ILE A 28 -11.04 -4.29 11.35
N PHE A 29 -10.86 -3.52 10.28
CA PHE A 29 -11.64 -2.29 10.06
C PHE A 29 -13.10 -2.59 9.75
N ALA A 30 -13.41 -3.69 9.07
CA ALA A 30 -14.79 -4.12 8.83
C ALA A 30 -15.51 -4.43 10.15
N ILE A 31 -14.83 -5.14 11.06
CA ILE A 31 -15.34 -5.43 12.41
C ILE A 31 -15.53 -4.13 13.19
N ARG A 32 -14.51 -3.26 13.23
CA ARG A 32 -14.57 -1.98 13.97
C ARG A 32 -15.64 -1.04 13.44
N GLN A 33 -15.91 -1.03 12.13
CA GLN A 33 -16.99 -0.25 11.56
C GLN A 33 -18.36 -0.65 12.14
N ALA A 34 -18.57 -1.94 12.37
CA ALA A 34 -19.79 -2.46 12.99
C ALA A 34 -19.84 -2.19 14.50
N GLU A 35 -18.71 -2.27 15.20
CA GLU A 35 -18.62 -2.05 16.65
C GLU A 35 -18.66 -0.57 17.06
N GLN A 36 -18.21 0.34 16.19
CA GLN A 36 -18.07 1.79 16.44
C GLN A 36 -18.83 2.59 15.37
N PRO A 37 -20.18 2.55 15.37
CA PRO A 37 -21.00 3.20 14.35
C PRO A 37 -20.76 4.72 14.25
N GLU A 38 -20.37 5.37 15.35
CA GLU A 38 -20.02 6.79 15.41
C GLU A 38 -18.75 7.15 14.61
N ARG A 39 -17.92 6.15 14.30
CA ARG A 39 -16.71 6.30 13.46
C ARG A 39 -16.85 5.59 12.10
N SER A 40 -18.07 5.19 11.73
CA SER A 40 -18.30 4.37 10.53
C SER A 40 -17.77 5.00 9.23
N ALA A 41 -17.89 6.32 9.08
CA ALA A 41 -17.36 7.03 7.91
C ALA A 41 -15.84 6.90 7.79
N LEU A 42 -15.12 7.05 8.91
CA LEU A 42 -13.67 6.86 8.94
C LEU A 42 -13.31 5.43 8.53
N PHE A 43 -13.95 4.42 9.13
CA PHE A 43 -13.63 3.03 8.81
C PHE A 43 -13.98 2.65 7.37
N ALA A 44 -15.04 3.23 6.78
CA ALA A 44 -15.35 3.06 5.36
C ALA A 44 -14.21 3.57 4.45
N GLU A 45 -13.65 4.74 4.76
CA GLU A 45 -12.51 5.29 4.03
C GLU A 45 -11.25 4.43 4.23
N LEU A 46 -11.01 3.93 5.44
CA LEU A 46 -9.88 3.04 5.74
C LEU A 46 -10.00 1.68 5.04
N LEU A 47 -11.20 1.12 4.93
CA LEU A 47 -11.47 -0.12 4.18
C LEU A 47 -11.16 0.04 2.70
N THR A 48 -11.64 1.14 2.10
CA THR A 48 -11.35 1.46 0.70
C THR A 48 -9.84 1.60 0.48
N TYR A 49 -9.15 2.23 1.43
CA TYR A 49 -7.69 2.34 1.37
C TYR A 49 -6.98 0.99 1.46
N THR A 50 -7.30 0.16 2.46
CA THR A 50 -6.59 -1.11 2.64
C THR A 50 -6.83 -2.06 1.46
N ASP A 51 -8.03 -2.05 0.87
CA ASP A 51 -8.35 -2.80 -0.35
C ASP A 51 -7.50 -2.38 -1.56
N ILE A 52 -7.30 -1.07 -1.74
CA ILE A 52 -6.46 -0.60 -2.84
C ILE A 52 -4.97 -0.80 -2.54
N GLU A 53 -4.54 -0.56 -1.30
CA GLU A 53 -3.14 -0.54 -0.95
C GLU A 53 -2.52 -1.95 -0.88
N TRP A 54 -3.27 -2.98 -0.49
CA TRP A 54 -2.74 -4.35 -0.55
C TRP A 54 -2.38 -4.74 -1.98
N ARG A 55 -3.19 -4.35 -2.97
CA ARG A 55 -2.92 -4.60 -4.40
C ARG A 55 -1.66 -3.88 -4.87
N TYR A 56 -1.41 -2.67 -4.37
CA TYR A 56 -0.15 -1.97 -4.64
C TYR A 56 1.06 -2.62 -3.99
N TYR A 57 0.89 -3.16 -2.79
CA TYR A 57 1.97 -3.88 -2.12
C TYR A 57 2.27 -5.19 -2.85
N ASP A 58 1.25 -5.90 -3.32
CA ASP A 58 1.39 -7.09 -4.15
C ASP A 58 2.13 -6.79 -5.47
N LEU A 59 1.72 -5.73 -6.15
CA LEU A 59 2.41 -5.25 -7.35
C LEU A 59 3.89 -4.90 -7.07
N ALA A 60 4.16 -4.20 -5.96
CA ALA A 60 5.51 -3.84 -5.58
C ALA A 60 6.35 -5.07 -5.24
N LEU A 61 5.78 -6.07 -4.57
CA LEU A 61 6.39 -7.38 -4.33
C LEU A 61 6.87 -7.99 -5.65
N HIS A 62 5.99 -8.15 -6.64
CA HIS A 62 6.34 -8.77 -7.92
C HIS A 62 7.37 -7.92 -8.70
N TYR A 63 7.25 -6.58 -8.63
CA TYR A 63 8.24 -5.68 -9.22
C TYR A 63 9.65 -5.88 -8.62
N TYR A 64 9.77 -6.03 -7.30
CA TYR A 64 11.08 -6.23 -6.65
C TYR A 64 11.58 -7.68 -6.73
N ALA A 65 10.69 -8.64 -6.98
CA ALA A 65 11.02 -10.05 -7.25
C ALA A 65 11.44 -10.31 -8.71
N ASP A 66 11.42 -9.30 -9.59
CA ASP A 66 11.69 -9.42 -11.02
C ASP A 66 10.73 -10.42 -11.73
N ASP A 67 9.51 -10.55 -11.21
CA ASP A 67 8.46 -11.40 -11.76
C ASP A 67 7.64 -10.62 -12.80
N MET A 68 8.14 -10.58 -14.04
CA MET A 68 7.52 -9.86 -15.14
C MET A 68 6.25 -10.56 -15.67
N GLU A 69 6.16 -11.89 -15.54
CA GLU A 69 4.99 -12.67 -15.99
C GLU A 69 3.71 -12.24 -15.25
N TYR A 70 3.83 -11.84 -13.98
CA TYR A 70 2.74 -11.29 -13.19
C TYR A 70 2.10 -10.02 -13.80
N PHE A 71 2.87 -9.22 -14.55
CA PHE A 71 2.38 -7.99 -15.17
C PHE A 71 1.73 -8.21 -16.53
N GLU A 72 2.01 -9.35 -17.17
CA GLU A 72 1.51 -9.66 -18.52
C GLU A 72 0.11 -10.28 -18.52
N ASN A 73 -0.42 -10.65 -17.36
CA ASN A 73 -1.72 -11.31 -17.21
C ASN A 73 -2.96 -10.37 -17.31
N GLY A 74 -2.75 -9.07 -17.52
CA GLY A 74 -3.81 -8.06 -17.74
C GLY A 74 -4.63 -7.67 -16.50
N LEU A 75 -4.44 -8.32 -15.35
CA LEU A 75 -5.23 -8.06 -14.12
C LEU A 75 -4.81 -6.76 -13.40
N ASN A 76 -3.67 -6.19 -13.78
CA ASN A 76 -3.02 -5.07 -13.10
C ASN A 76 -3.09 -3.74 -13.85
N GLU A 77 -3.73 -3.71 -15.02
CA GLU A 77 -3.84 -2.48 -15.83
C GLU A 77 -4.56 -1.35 -15.08
N ASP A 78 -5.57 -1.70 -14.28
CA ASP A 78 -6.37 -0.75 -13.48
C ASP A 78 -5.53 -0.03 -12.42
N LEU A 79 -4.53 -0.71 -11.85
CA LEU A 79 -3.71 -0.18 -10.76
C LEU A 79 -2.83 0.97 -11.24
N LEU A 80 -2.38 0.94 -12.48
CA LEU A 80 -1.62 2.05 -13.08
C LEU A 80 -2.48 3.30 -13.22
N LEU A 81 -3.78 3.16 -13.51
CA LEU A 81 -4.74 4.27 -13.58
C LEU A 81 -5.04 4.85 -12.19
N LEU A 82 -5.09 4.00 -11.17
CA LEU A 82 -5.35 4.39 -9.78
C LEU A 82 -4.16 5.09 -9.11
N THR A 83 -2.95 5.03 -9.67
CA THR A 83 -1.73 5.57 -9.00
C THR A 83 -1.80 7.07 -8.72
N LYS A 84 -2.59 7.84 -9.49
CA LYS A 84 -2.80 9.28 -9.26
C LYS A 84 -3.86 9.59 -8.20
N THR A 85 -4.71 8.62 -7.86
CA THR A 85 -5.91 8.82 -7.03
C THR A 85 -5.90 8.02 -5.73
N SER A 86 -5.02 7.03 -5.59
CA SER A 86 -5.04 6.11 -4.45
C SER A 86 -4.28 6.61 -3.21
N GLU A 87 -3.63 7.78 -3.26
CA GLU A 87 -2.91 8.29 -2.09
C GLU A 87 -3.92 8.77 -1.05
N LEU A 88 -3.83 8.20 0.14
CA LEU A 88 -4.56 8.70 1.30
C LEU A 88 -4.21 10.17 1.56
N PRO A 89 -5.21 11.03 1.83
CA PRO A 89 -4.95 12.34 2.38
C PRO A 89 -4.08 12.22 3.65
N PRO A 90 -3.08 13.11 3.87
CA PRO A 90 -2.16 12.99 5.01
C PRO A 90 -2.84 12.86 6.38
N LYS A 91 -4.01 13.51 6.54
CA LYS A 91 -4.82 13.40 7.76
C LYS A 91 -5.35 11.98 7.94
N LEU A 92 -5.89 11.38 6.89
CA LEU A 92 -6.47 10.04 6.94
C LEU A 92 -5.38 8.97 7.10
N TYR A 93 -4.20 9.15 6.49
CA TYR A 93 -3.05 8.29 6.76
C TYR A 93 -2.60 8.36 8.23
N ALA A 94 -2.64 9.54 8.85
CA ALA A 94 -2.37 9.67 10.28
C ALA A 94 -3.43 8.95 11.14
N GLU A 95 -4.71 8.99 10.77
CA GLU A 95 -5.75 8.20 11.44
C GLU A 95 -5.51 6.70 11.27
N TYR A 96 -5.26 6.23 10.05
CA TYR A 96 -4.88 4.85 9.77
C TYR A 96 -3.75 4.35 10.68
N LEU A 97 -2.67 5.13 10.79
CA LEU A 97 -1.54 4.79 11.66
C LEU A 97 -1.93 4.69 13.15
N ARG A 98 -2.96 5.42 13.61
CA ARG A 98 -3.48 5.29 14.98
C ARG A 98 -4.29 4.03 15.18
N GLU A 99 -4.98 3.58 14.14
CA GLU A 99 -5.83 2.39 14.19
C GLU A 99 -5.05 1.07 14.18
N ILE A 100 -3.86 1.05 13.57
CA ILE A 100 -3.00 -0.15 13.54
C ILE A 100 -2.13 -0.29 14.80
N SER A 101 -1.67 -1.52 15.04
CA SER A 101 -0.86 -1.87 16.22
C SER A 101 0.45 -1.07 16.28
N PRO A 102 0.94 -0.69 17.47
CA PRO A 102 2.18 0.09 17.59
C PRO A 102 3.40 -0.58 16.94
N SER A 103 3.49 -1.92 16.99
CA SER A 103 4.56 -2.69 16.35
C SER A 103 4.49 -2.64 14.81
N ALA A 104 3.29 -2.56 14.23
CA ALA A 104 3.11 -2.44 12.78
C ALA A 104 3.39 -1.03 12.24
N ARG A 105 3.25 0.03 13.06
CA ARG A 105 3.41 1.42 12.60
C ARG A 105 4.78 1.72 12.00
N ALA A 106 5.84 1.17 12.60
CA ALA A 106 7.20 1.45 12.17
C ALA A 106 7.49 0.81 10.81
N SER A 107 7.15 -0.48 10.67
CA SER A 107 7.29 -1.19 9.39
C SER A 107 6.41 -0.56 8.32
N GLU A 108 5.17 -0.21 8.65
CA GLU A 108 4.24 0.42 7.73
C GLU A 108 4.76 1.74 7.17
N LYS A 109 5.32 2.62 8.02
CA LYS A 109 5.92 3.87 7.56
C LYS A 109 7.07 3.64 6.57
N ILE A 110 7.88 2.62 6.81
CA ILE A 110 9.00 2.28 5.93
C ILE A 110 8.45 1.73 4.61
N THR A 111 7.62 0.70 4.64
CA THR A 111 7.06 0.07 3.43
C THR A 111 6.27 1.08 2.58
N HIS A 112 5.40 1.88 3.21
CA HIS A 112 4.62 2.91 2.50
C HIS A 112 5.53 3.98 1.86
N SER A 113 6.63 4.37 2.52
CA SER A 113 7.58 5.32 1.93
C SER A 113 8.26 4.78 0.66
N HIS A 114 8.58 3.49 0.63
CA HIS A 114 9.10 2.83 -0.56
C HIS A 114 8.03 2.71 -1.65
N LEU A 115 6.78 2.45 -1.27
CA LEU A 115 5.68 2.43 -2.23
C LEU A 115 5.49 3.79 -2.91
N VAL A 116 5.49 4.88 -2.13
CA VAL A 116 5.37 6.25 -2.67
C VAL A 116 6.51 6.54 -3.65
N ALA A 117 7.74 6.11 -3.33
CA ALA A 117 8.87 6.27 -4.24
C ALA A 117 8.70 5.46 -5.55
N LEU A 118 8.17 4.24 -5.45
CA LEU A 118 7.86 3.40 -6.62
C LEU A 118 6.75 4.01 -7.47
N LYS A 119 5.62 4.41 -6.87
CA LYS A 119 4.49 5.08 -7.56
C LYS A 119 4.94 6.35 -8.29
N LYS A 120 5.82 7.15 -7.68
CA LYS A 120 6.43 8.33 -8.32
C LYS A 120 7.30 7.96 -9.52
N SER A 121 8.13 6.92 -9.39
CA SER A 121 8.98 6.44 -10.48
C SER A 121 8.14 5.95 -11.66
N ILE A 122 7.11 5.13 -11.40
CA ILE A 122 6.16 4.64 -12.41
C ILE A 122 5.45 5.82 -13.11
N THR A 123 4.95 6.79 -12.34
CA THR A 123 4.29 7.98 -12.88
C THR A 123 5.21 8.78 -13.79
N LYS A 124 6.47 8.96 -13.39
CA LYS A 124 7.46 9.67 -14.20
C LYS A 124 7.68 8.97 -15.54
N VAL A 125 7.94 7.66 -15.53
CA VAL A 125 8.13 6.89 -16.78
C VAL A 125 6.89 6.96 -17.66
N ARG A 126 5.69 6.79 -17.09
CA ARG A 126 4.43 6.91 -17.85
C ARG A 126 4.29 8.27 -18.53
N ASP A 127 4.60 9.36 -17.81
CA ASP A 127 4.43 10.72 -18.32
C ASP A 127 5.51 11.09 -19.37
N GLU A 128 6.68 10.45 -19.35
CA GLU A 128 7.73 10.58 -20.38
C GLU A 128 7.41 9.82 -21.67
N LEU A 129 6.57 8.77 -21.61
CA LEU A 129 6.14 7.97 -22.75
C LEU A 129 4.90 8.54 -23.48
N ARG A 130 4.33 9.64 -23.00
CA ARG A 130 3.17 10.34 -23.58
C ARG A 130 3.60 11.53 -24.42
#